data_AF-A0A927Y302-F1
#
_entry.id   AF-A0A927Y302-F1
#
_cell.length_a   1.000
_cell.length_b   1.000
_cell.length_c   1.000
_cell.angle_alpha   90.00
_cell.angle_beta   90.00
_cell.angle_gamma   90.00
#
_symmetry.space_group_name_H-M   'P 1'
#
loop_
_entity.id
_entity.type
_entity.pdbx_description
1 polymer ?
#
loop_
_entity_poly.entity_id
_entity_poly.type
_entity_poly.pdbx_seq_one_letter_code
_entity_poly.pdbx_strand_id
1 'polypeptide(L)' 'MNNYEIMMNGIVTIGEYAPEFEATTTMGNVKLSDYKGKWLVLFSHPRRFYPRKVLIFG' A
#
# COMPACT_ATOMS: atom_id res chain seq x y z
N MET A 1 -16.84 -11.05 9.84
CA MET A 1 -17.15 -9.61 9.96
C MET A 1 -17.82 -9.17 8.65
N ASN A 2 -18.69 -8.17 8.65
CA ASN A 2 -19.33 -7.71 7.41
C ASN A 2 -18.49 -6.62 6.74
N ASN A 3 -18.38 -6.64 5.41
CA ASN A 3 -17.56 -5.73 4.60
C ASN A 3 -17.77 -4.22 4.89
N TYR A 4 -18.91 -3.84 5.46
CA TYR A 4 -19.22 -2.46 5.81
C TYR A 4 -18.30 -1.89 6.92
N GLU A 5 -17.78 -2.71 7.83
CA GLU A 5 -16.87 -2.24 8.90
C GLU A 5 -15.47 -1.90 8.37
N ILE A 6 -14.98 -2.68 7.40
CA ILE A 6 -13.70 -2.42 6.72
C ILE A 6 -13.78 -1.07 5.98
N MET A 7 -14.90 -0.81 5.31
CA MET A 7 -15.13 0.44 4.57
C MET A 7 -15.31 1.66 5.47
N MET A 8 -15.82 1.49 6.70
CA MET A 8 -16.12 2.58 7.62
C MET A 8 -14.96 2.91 8.58
N ASN A 9 -14.21 1.89 9.03
CA ASN A 9 -13.15 2.08 10.04
C ASN A 9 -11.73 1.96 9.47
N GLY A 10 -11.56 1.47 8.24
CA GLY A 10 -10.25 1.35 7.58
C GLY A 10 -9.31 0.31 8.20
N ILE A 11 -9.82 -0.53 9.10
CA ILE A 11 -9.06 -1.56 9.79
C ILE A 11 -9.06 -2.83 8.95
N VAL A 12 -7.87 -3.36 8.67
CA VAL A 12 -7.68 -4.66 7.98
C VAL A 12 -7.39 -5.73 9.02
N THR A 13 -8.09 -6.87 8.93
CA THR A 13 -7.99 -7.97 9.91
C THR A 13 -7.26 -9.17 9.31
N ILE A 14 -6.48 -9.86 10.13
CA ILE A 14 -5.78 -11.09 9.72
C ILE A 14 -6.81 -12.20 9.49
N GLY A 15 -6.60 -12.99 8.42
CA GLY A 15 -7.47 -14.12 8.06
C GLY A 15 -8.67 -13.75 7.19
N GLU A 16 -8.90 -12.46 6.95
CA GLU A 16 -9.89 -11.98 5.98
C GLU A 16 -9.24 -11.77 4.60
N TYR A 17 -10.07 -11.76 3.56
CA TYR A 17 -9.60 -11.39 2.22
C TYR A 17 -9.14 -9.94 2.21
N ALA A 18 -8.01 -9.68 1.55
CA ALA A 18 -7.54 -8.32 1.36
C ALA A 18 -8.56 -7.50 0.55
N PRO A 19 -8.80 -6.23 0.90
CA PRO A 19 -9.69 -5.36 0.13
C PRO A 19 -9.20 -5.19 -1.31
N GLU A 20 -10.13 -5.29 -2.27
CA GLU A 20 -9.81 -5.01 -3.67
C GLU A 20 -9.36 -3.56 -3.85
N PHE A 21 -8.33 -3.36 -4.68
CA PHE A 21 -7.81 -2.05 -5.02
C PHE A 21 -7.37 -1.98 -6.47
N GLU A 22 -7.38 -0.76 -7.00
CA GLU A 22 -6.74 -0.38 -8.26
C GLU A 22 -5.86 0.84 -7.99
N ALA A 23 -4.60 0.79 -8.42
CA ALA A 23 -3.64 1.85 -8.15
C ALA A 23 -2.75 2.14 -9.35
N THR A 24 -2.43 3.42 -9.55
CA THR A 24 -1.42 3.85 -10.51
C THR A 24 -0.04 3.71 -9.88
N THR A 25 0.84 2.94 -10.52
CA THR A 25 2.22 2.72 -10.08
C THR A 25 3.20 3.28 -11.11
N THR A 26 4.49 3.30 -10.77
CA THR A 26 5.56 3.65 -11.71
C THR A 26 5.68 2.66 -12.88
N MET A 27 5.08 1.48 -12.78
CA MET A 27 5.06 0.45 -13.83
C MET A 27 3.71 0.35 -14.54
N GLY A 28 2.82 1.33 -14.35
CA GLY A 28 1.47 1.32 -14.89
C GLY A 28 0.40 1.03 -13.83
N ASN A 29 -0.85 0.89 -14.28
CA ASN A 29 -1.96 0.57 -13.41
C ASN A 29 -1.95 -0.90 -13.03
N VAL A 30 -2.24 -1.19 -11.76
CA VAL A 30 -2.31 -2.56 -11.23
C VAL A 30 -3.57 -2.73 -10.41
N LYS A 31 -4.12 -3.95 -10.43
CA LYS A 31 -5.22 -4.40 -9.58
C LYS A 31 -4.74 -5.52 -8.66
N LEU A 32 -5.35 -5.65 -7.48
CA LEU A 32 -5.06 -6.79 -6.60
C LEU A 32 -5.27 -8.13 -7.32
N SER A 33 -6.31 -8.20 -8.17
CA SER A 33 -6.62 -9.37 -8.99
C SER A 33 -5.49 -9.84 -9.91
N ASP A 34 -4.58 -8.95 -10.32
CA ASP A 34 -3.49 -9.27 -11.24
C ASP A 34 -2.42 -10.16 -10.57
N TYR A 35 -2.43 -10.22 -9.24
CA TYR A 35 -1.48 -10.99 -8.42
C TYR A 35 -2.06 -12.30 -7.88
N LYS A 36 -3.23 -12.74 -8.36
CA LYS A 36 -3.85 -14.01 -7.93
C LYS A 36 -2.87 -15.19 -8.04
N GLY A 37 -2.82 -16.01 -6.99
CA GLY A 37 -1.92 -17.16 -6.90
C GLY A 37 -0.49 -16.83 -6.46
N LYS A 38 -0.19 -15.56 -6.12
CA LYS A 38 1.10 -15.13 -5.58
C LYS A 38 0.93 -14.54 -4.19
N TRP A 39 1.96 -14.67 -3.36
CA TRP A 39 2.06 -13.91 -2.11
C TRP A 39 2.46 -12.47 -2.43
N LEU A 40 1.76 -11.52 -1.81
CA LEU A 40 1.97 -10.08 -2.00
C LEU A 40 2.28 -9.41 -0.65
N VAL A 41 3.24 -8.49 -0.65
CA VAL A 41 3.56 -7.64 0.50
C VAL A 41 3.29 -6.19 0.09
N LEU A 42 2.33 -5.54 0.73
CA LEU A 42 2.03 -4.13 0.55
C LEU A 42 2.60 -3.34 1.73
N PHE A 43 3.40 -2.31 1.43
CA PHE A 43 3.95 -1.42 2.44
C PHE A 43 3.86 0.03 1.95
N SER A 44 3.76 0.97 2.88
CA SER A 44 3.74 2.40 2.58
C SER A 44 4.92 3.09 3.28
N HIS A 45 5.35 4.21 2.71
CA HIS A 45 6.32 5.11 3.34
C HIS A 45 5.73 6.53 3.32
N PRO A 46 5.71 7.25 4.46
CA PRO A 46 5.28 8.64 4.47
C PRO A 46 6.21 9.46 3.58
N ARG A 47 5.66 10.34 2.75
CA ARG A 47 6.45 11.15 1.83
C ARG A 47 7.39 12.07 2.62
N ARG A 48 8.70 11.81 2.52
CA ARG A 48 9.75 12.64 3.14
C ARG A 48 10.09 13.80 2.19
N PHE A 49 9.74 15.03 2.56
CA PHE A 49 9.86 16.21 1.68
C PHE A 49 11.21 16.97 1.79
N TYR A 50 12.16 16.49 2.60
CA TYR A 50 13.42 17.21 2.82
C TYR A 50 14.61 16.50 2.18
N PRO A 51 15.38 17.17 1.30
CA PRO A 51 16.65 16.64 0.81
C PRO A 51 17.67 16.60 1.96
N ARG A 52 18.46 15.51 2.05
CA ARG A 52 19.65 15.53 2.92
C ARG A 52 20.64 16.52 2.32
N LYS A 53 20.73 17.73 2.88
CA LYS A 53 21.93 18.56 2.72
C LYS A 53 23.06 17.84 3.46
N VAL A 54 23.90 17.12 2.72
CA VAL A 54 25.23 16.76 3.23
C VAL A 54 26.06 18.04 3.12
N LEU A 55 26.24 18.74 4.23
CA LEU A 55 27.31 19.73 4.34
C LEU A 55 28.59 18.96 4.62
N ILE A 56 29.40 18.76 3.58
CA ILE A 56 30.78 18.34 3.74
C ILE A 56 31.52 19.58 4.21
N PHE A 57 31.85 19.65 5.50
CA PHE A 57 32.82 20.62 5.99
C PHE A 57 34.20 20.02 5.73
N GLY A 58 34.92 20.63 4.78
CA GLY A 58 36.37 20.50 4.66
C GLY A 58 37.05 21.56 5.51
#